data_AF-A0A9E0PZE6-F1
#
_entry.id   AF-A0A9E0PZE6-F1
#
_cell.length_a   1.000
_cell.length_b   1.000
_cell.length_c   1.000
_cell.angle_alpha   90.00
_cell.angle_beta   90.00
_cell.angle_gamma   90.00
#
_symmetry.space_group_name_H-M   'P 1'
#
loop_
_entity.id
_entity.type
_entity.pdbx_description
1 polymer ?
#
loop_
_entity_poly.entity_id
_entity_poly.type
_entity_poly.pdbx_seq_one_letter_code
_entity_poly.pdbx_strand_id
1 'polypeptide(L)'
;MLTPSQVIVLAIPVFLLMMLAEWALARRRGVVVYRFSDTVNSLSLGGLSQLSGLFTKLLAVGIYTLVYQSVALFPDRAFWSTWYGVVLALLFYDFCYYWLHRAGHEVAVFWAAHVVHHQSQQYNLSTALRQTSSGALLGWVFYLPMALAGVPPLIFGIVALIDLLYQFWVHTELVRKLGWFDRVFCSPSNHRVHHAVNDRYLDKNYGGILILWDRMFGSFREEDEPCVYGTRAGLRSWDPLWANAEVYAQLLQDSRRAGNWADKMRVWFKPPGWRPADVAQRWPKPAFALAQVQVYDPPVARAAMGYAGVGFVLLLAAVALVLWFAHQLAPLEVAIWSAALAVTFWSLGAVLQSRLSVLGASVVQAAVLATASATLDLQELHYLFKPLTMVLAIVLVIQRGAPDPVAGRGAQRLLLAALTASLAGDVFLMLPVNAFIPGLASFLVAHLFYLALFHNGQGWFANRAALVLALAFGAAMLAFLWNGLGDPALKIAVTLYVTVICLMAAQAIGRATVLRNRSAMLVATGACVFMASDTLIAINRFVWPVPLASLWILSLYYLAQLLIVLHACCAPAPASGD
;
A
#
# COMPACT_ATOMS: atom_id res chain seq x y z
N MET A 1 -7.09 28.96 -12.49
CA MET A 1 -8.23 28.15 -12.00
C MET A 1 -7.68 27.04 -11.12
N LEU A 2 -8.39 26.64 -10.07
CA LEU A 2 -7.97 25.52 -9.22
C LEU A 2 -8.02 24.21 -9.99
N THR A 3 -7.02 23.35 -9.83
CA THR A 3 -7.05 21.99 -10.37
C THR A 3 -8.01 21.12 -9.56
N PRO A 4 -8.53 20.01 -10.12
CA PRO A 4 -9.38 19.09 -9.37
C PRO A 4 -8.70 18.52 -8.10
N SER A 5 -7.39 18.32 -8.10
CA SER A 5 -6.67 17.88 -6.88
C SER A 5 -6.62 18.98 -5.82
N GLN A 6 -6.45 20.24 -6.20
CA GLN A 6 -6.49 21.38 -5.27
C GLN A 6 -7.86 21.55 -4.63
N VAL A 7 -8.95 21.37 -5.40
CA VAL A 7 -10.32 21.40 -4.85
C VAL A 7 -10.49 20.37 -3.73
N ILE A 8 -9.95 19.16 -3.91
CA ILE A 8 -10.06 18.12 -2.88
C ILE A 8 -9.23 18.49 -1.64
N VAL A 9 -8.03 19.07 -1.81
CA VAL A 9 -7.25 19.56 -0.65
C VAL A 9 -8.04 20.58 0.16
N LEU A 10 -8.78 21.47 -0.49
CA LEU A 10 -9.62 22.46 0.19
C LEU A 10 -10.84 21.85 0.89
N ALA A 11 -11.29 20.66 0.49
CA ALA A 11 -12.38 19.93 1.14
C ALA A 11 -11.94 19.19 2.41
N ILE A 12 -10.66 18.83 2.55
CA ILE A 12 -10.13 18.06 3.69
C ILE A 12 -10.50 18.69 5.04
N PRO A 13 -10.30 20.01 5.30
CA PRO A 13 -10.66 20.62 6.57
C PRO A 13 -12.16 20.49 6.90
N VAL A 14 -13.02 20.59 5.87
CA VAL A 14 -14.47 20.46 6.05
C VAL A 14 -14.84 19.05 6.49
N PHE A 15 -14.28 18.02 5.86
CA PHE A 15 -14.49 16.63 6.27
C PHE A 15 -14.00 16.37 7.69
N LEU A 16 -12.80 16.85 8.05
CA LEU A 16 -12.24 16.70 9.39
C LEU A 16 -13.09 17.40 10.46
N LEU A 17 -13.61 18.59 10.18
CA LEU A 17 -14.53 19.31 11.07
C LEU A 17 -15.85 18.56 11.26
N MET A 18 -16.42 18.00 10.20
CA MET A 18 -17.64 17.20 10.29
C MET A 18 -17.42 15.91 11.09
N MET A 19 -16.30 15.21 10.89
CA MET A 19 -15.93 14.05 11.69
C MET A 19 -15.76 14.41 13.18
N LEU A 20 -15.12 15.54 13.48
CA LEU A 20 -14.97 16.03 14.85
C LEU A 20 -16.32 16.36 15.48
N ALA A 21 -17.24 16.96 14.72
CA ALA A 21 -18.60 17.25 15.18
C ALA A 21 -19.38 15.95 15.46
N GLU A 22 -19.30 14.95 14.58
CA GLU A 22 -19.90 13.64 14.80
C GLU A 22 -19.34 12.97 16.05
N TRP A 23 -18.02 12.96 16.23
CA TRP A 23 -17.36 12.42 17.41
C TRP A 23 -17.81 13.12 18.70
N ALA A 24 -17.89 14.45 18.70
CA ALA A 24 -18.33 15.23 19.85
C ALA A 24 -19.79 14.94 20.19
N LEU A 25 -20.67 14.83 19.19
CA LEU A 25 -22.08 14.47 19.36
C LEU A 25 -22.25 13.05 19.90
N ALA A 26 -21.50 12.07 19.34
CA ALA A 26 -21.49 10.70 19.81
C ALA A 26 -21.07 10.63 21.29
N ARG A 27 -20.00 11.33 21.66
CA ARG A 27 -19.52 11.41 23.05
C ARG A 27 -20.55 12.03 23.99
N ARG A 28 -21.25 13.09 23.57
CA ARG A 28 -22.36 13.70 24.35
C ARG A 28 -23.53 12.74 24.53
N ARG A 29 -23.79 11.86 23.56
CA ARG A 29 -24.84 10.83 23.61
C ARG A 29 -24.41 9.53 24.31
N GLY A 30 -23.15 9.44 24.77
CA GLY A 30 -22.63 8.24 25.44
C GLY A 30 -22.42 7.05 24.50
N VAL A 31 -22.32 7.28 23.18
CA VAL A 31 -22.10 6.22 22.17
C VAL A 31 -20.70 6.32 21.58
N VAL A 32 -20.12 5.17 21.24
CA VAL A 32 -18.80 5.07 20.61
C VAL A 32 -19.00 4.71 19.15
N VAL A 33 -18.65 5.64 18.25
CA VAL A 33 -18.78 5.44 16.78
C VAL A 33 -17.44 5.41 16.05
N TYR A 34 -16.36 5.86 16.69
CA TYR A 34 -15.00 5.88 16.13
C TYR A 34 -14.07 4.98 16.94
N ARG A 35 -13.29 4.16 16.22
CA ARG A 35 -12.11 3.47 16.74
C ARG A 35 -10.87 4.03 16.08
N PHE A 36 -9.83 4.28 16.86
CA PHE A 36 -8.64 4.97 16.38
C PHE A 36 -7.97 4.26 15.19
N SER A 37 -7.68 2.97 15.32
CA SER A 37 -7.01 2.19 14.28
C SER A 37 -7.82 2.10 12.99
N ASP A 38 -9.13 1.88 13.11
CA ASP A 38 -10.05 1.85 11.96
C ASP A 38 -10.12 3.22 11.27
N THR A 39 -10.24 4.30 12.04
CA THR A 39 -10.27 5.68 11.50
C THR A 39 -8.99 6.01 10.74
N VAL A 40 -7.82 5.71 11.32
CA VAL A 40 -6.53 5.92 10.66
C VAL A 40 -6.44 5.08 9.38
N ASN A 41 -6.88 3.81 9.40
CA ASN A 41 -6.86 2.96 8.21
C ASN A 41 -7.82 3.45 7.12
N SER A 42 -9.05 3.85 7.48
CA SER A 42 -10.05 4.38 6.54
C SER A 42 -9.56 5.65 5.85
N LEU A 43 -9.00 6.60 6.60
CA LEU A 43 -8.42 7.81 6.00
C LEU A 43 -7.12 7.53 5.23
N SER A 44 -6.33 6.52 5.63
CA SER A 44 -5.15 6.09 4.88
C SER A 44 -5.52 5.56 3.50
N LEU A 45 -6.61 4.79 3.41
CA LEU A 45 -7.16 4.30 2.15
C LEU A 45 -7.65 5.46 1.27
N GLY A 46 -8.33 6.45 1.87
CA GLY A 46 -8.66 7.70 1.18
C GLY A 46 -7.43 8.41 0.62
N GLY A 47 -6.38 8.58 1.43
CA GLY A 47 -5.11 9.17 0.97
C GLY A 47 -4.47 8.42 -0.20
N LEU A 48 -4.42 7.09 -0.13
CA LEU A 48 -3.93 6.24 -1.23
C LEU A 48 -4.80 6.34 -2.50
N SER A 49 -6.12 6.38 -2.34
CA SER A 49 -7.06 6.58 -3.46
C SER A 49 -6.79 7.90 -4.17
N GLN A 50 -6.57 8.99 -3.42
CA GLN A 50 -6.24 10.30 -3.97
C GLN A 50 -4.91 10.32 -4.73
N LEU A 51 -3.88 9.66 -4.19
CA LEU A 51 -2.59 9.50 -4.88
C LEU A 51 -2.73 8.67 -6.17
N SER A 52 -3.45 7.54 -6.13
CA SER A 52 -3.76 6.71 -7.30
C SER A 52 -4.53 7.50 -8.38
N GLY A 53 -5.43 8.38 -7.95
CA GLY A 53 -6.19 9.27 -8.81
C GLY A 53 -5.32 10.20 -9.67
N LEU A 54 -4.11 10.54 -9.23
CA LEU A 54 -3.17 11.34 -10.04
C LEU A 54 -2.75 10.62 -11.33
N PHE A 55 -2.67 9.28 -11.30
CA PHE A 55 -2.22 8.46 -12.43
C PHE A 55 -3.37 7.93 -13.28
N THR A 56 -4.54 7.74 -12.67
CA THR A 56 -5.71 7.10 -13.32
C THR A 56 -6.71 8.10 -13.92
N LYS A 57 -6.61 9.40 -13.60
CA LYS A 57 -7.48 10.44 -14.18
C LYS A 57 -7.43 10.49 -15.72
N LEU A 58 -6.24 10.29 -16.30
CA LEU A 58 -6.08 10.20 -17.76
C LEU A 58 -6.90 9.05 -18.35
N LEU A 59 -7.00 7.92 -17.64
CA LEU A 59 -7.79 6.79 -18.10
C LEU A 59 -9.29 7.14 -18.11
N ALA A 60 -9.84 7.57 -16.98
CA ALA A 60 -11.29 7.81 -16.88
C ALA A 60 -11.75 9.05 -17.67
N VAL A 61 -11.15 10.22 -17.40
CA VAL A 61 -11.57 11.49 -18.03
C VAL A 61 -11.05 11.60 -19.46
N GLY A 62 -9.86 11.07 -19.75
CA GLY A 62 -9.30 11.08 -21.10
C GLY A 62 -10.10 10.21 -22.07
N ILE A 63 -10.44 8.97 -21.68
CA ILE A 63 -11.30 8.11 -22.52
C ILE A 63 -12.68 8.75 -22.69
N TYR A 64 -13.28 9.24 -21.60
CA TYR A 64 -14.57 9.95 -21.68
C TYR A 64 -14.52 11.11 -22.68
N THR A 65 -13.47 11.94 -22.61
CA THR A 65 -13.28 13.09 -23.49
C THR A 65 -13.09 12.65 -24.95
N LEU A 66 -12.33 11.59 -25.20
CA LEU A 66 -12.11 11.04 -26.53
C LEU A 66 -13.42 10.57 -27.16
N VAL A 67 -14.22 9.80 -26.41
CA VAL A 67 -15.54 9.32 -26.86
C VAL A 67 -16.47 10.50 -27.14
N TYR A 68 -16.53 11.47 -26.24
CA TYR A 68 -17.32 12.69 -26.43
C TYR A 68 -16.90 13.45 -27.71
N GLN A 69 -15.60 13.63 -27.95
CA GLN A 69 -15.11 14.36 -29.12
C GLN A 69 -15.31 13.60 -30.43
N SER A 70 -15.31 12.27 -30.40
CA SER A 70 -15.35 11.44 -31.61
C SER A 70 -16.75 11.05 -32.05
N VAL A 71 -17.64 10.72 -31.10
CA VAL A 71 -18.92 10.05 -31.41
C VAL A 71 -20.13 10.60 -30.64
N ALA A 72 -20.01 11.73 -29.93
CA ALA A 72 -21.16 12.30 -29.22
C ALA A 72 -22.34 12.60 -30.17
N LEU A 73 -23.52 12.16 -29.78
CA LEU A 73 -24.77 12.31 -30.55
C LEU A 73 -25.38 13.71 -30.39
N PHE A 74 -25.26 14.31 -29.21
CA PHE A 74 -25.81 15.65 -28.91
C PHE A 74 -24.82 16.53 -28.12
N PRO A 75 -23.69 16.96 -28.72
CA PRO A 75 -22.64 17.73 -28.04
C PRO A 75 -22.97 19.22 -27.84
N ASP A 76 -24.24 19.58 -27.60
CA ASP A 76 -24.69 20.97 -27.43
C ASP A 76 -24.29 21.52 -26.05
N ARG A 77 -23.15 22.22 -26.00
CA ARG A 77 -22.65 22.83 -24.77
C ARG A 77 -23.56 23.90 -24.18
N ALA A 78 -24.35 24.59 -25.01
CA ALA A 78 -25.25 25.63 -24.52
C ALA A 78 -26.40 25.00 -23.74
N PHE A 79 -27.01 23.95 -24.27
CA PHE A 79 -28.04 23.17 -23.58
C PHE A 79 -27.52 22.61 -22.24
N TRP A 80 -26.39 21.89 -22.26
CA TRP A 80 -25.86 21.21 -21.08
C TRP A 80 -25.36 22.17 -19.98
N SER A 81 -25.10 23.44 -20.32
CA SER A 81 -24.70 24.47 -19.35
C SER A 81 -25.88 25.20 -18.70
N THR A 82 -27.12 24.93 -19.13
CA THR A 82 -28.32 25.44 -18.45
C THR A 82 -28.57 24.69 -17.14
N TRP A 83 -29.32 25.29 -16.21
CA TRP A 83 -29.62 24.65 -14.93
C TRP A 83 -30.37 23.31 -15.12
N TYR A 84 -31.29 23.21 -16.08
CA TYR A 84 -32.03 21.98 -16.35
C TYR A 84 -31.17 20.95 -17.09
N GLY A 85 -30.23 21.38 -17.94
CA GLY A 85 -29.23 20.51 -18.55
C GLY A 85 -28.30 19.87 -17.51
N VAL A 86 -27.85 20.66 -16.53
CA VAL A 86 -27.05 20.16 -15.40
C VAL A 86 -27.85 19.18 -14.52
N VAL A 87 -29.12 19.49 -14.22
CA VAL A 87 -30.00 18.56 -13.47
C VAL A 87 -30.20 17.26 -14.23
N LEU A 88 -30.44 17.32 -15.55
CA LEU A 88 -30.55 16.12 -16.38
C LEU A 88 -29.25 15.31 -16.38
N ALA A 89 -28.09 15.97 -16.49
CA ALA A 89 -26.79 15.32 -16.39
C ALA A 89 -26.55 14.67 -15.01
N LEU A 90 -27.02 15.29 -13.93
CA LEU A 90 -26.92 14.74 -12.57
C LEU A 90 -27.79 13.49 -12.40
N LEU A 91 -29.04 13.52 -12.89
CA LEU A 91 -29.92 12.34 -12.89
C LEU A 91 -29.33 11.20 -13.72
N PHE A 92 -28.74 11.53 -14.88
CA PHE A 92 -28.08 10.53 -15.72
C PHE A 92 -26.81 9.97 -15.05
N TYR A 93 -26.03 10.82 -14.37
CA TYR A 93 -24.87 10.39 -13.60
C TYR A 93 -25.27 9.43 -12.47
N ASP A 94 -26.27 9.77 -11.67
CA ASP A 94 -26.77 8.95 -10.56
C ASP A 94 -27.34 7.60 -11.07
N PHE A 95 -27.97 7.58 -12.25
CA PHE A 95 -28.37 6.35 -12.93
C PHE A 95 -27.16 5.48 -13.35
N CYS A 96 -26.13 6.08 -13.96
CA CYS A 96 -24.89 5.39 -14.30
C CYS A 96 -24.18 4.86 -13.04
N TYR A 97 -24.17 5.66 -11.97
CA TYR A 97 -23.62 5.29 -10.67
C TYR A 97 -24.35 4.08 -10.09
N TYR A 98 -25.68 4.04 -10.12
CA TYR A 98 -26.46 2.88 -9.67
C TYR A 98 -25.98 1.56 -10.31
N TRP A 99 -25.75 1.55 -11.63
CA TRP A 99 -25.27 0.35 -12.32
C TRP A 99 -23.83 0.01 -12.02
N LEU A 100 -22.94 1.00 -11.91
CA LEU A 100 -21.56 0.80 -11.47
C LEU A 100 -21.53 0.20 -10.06
N HIS A 101 -22.33 0.77 -9.15
CA HIS A 101 -22.39 0.37 -7.76
C HIS A 101 -22.98 -1.03 -7.60
N ARG A 102 -24.07 -1.33 -8.31
CA ARG A 102 -24.64 -2.68 -8.38
C ARG A 102 -23.65 -3.70 -8.93
N ALA A 103 -22.93 -3.39 -10.02
CA ALA A 103 -21.87 -4.25 -10.53
C ALA A 103 -20.75 -4.45 -9.49
N GLY A 104 -20.44 -3.41 -8.72
CA GLY A 104 -19.58 -3.44 -7.54
C GLY A 104 -19.96 -4.51 -6.52
N HIS A 105 -21.23 -4.91 -6.42
CA HIS A 105 -21.68 -5.96 -5.48
C HIS A 105 -21.98 -7.29 -6.15
N GLU A 106 -22.40 -7.29 -7.42
CA GLU A 106 -22.85 -8.50 -8.12
C GLU A 106 -21.78 -9.15 -9.02
N VAL A 107 -20.62 -8.52 -9.22
CA VAL A 107 -19.55 -9.02 -10.09
C VAL A 107 -18.20 -8.96 -9.38
N ALA A 108 -17.51 -10.09 -9.27
CA ALA A 108 -16.31 -10.25 -8.44
C ALA A 108 -15.17 -9.24 -8.74
N VAL A 109 -14.88 -8.93 -10.01
CA VAL A 109 -13.82 -7.96 -10.35
C VAL A 109 -14.17 -6.53 -9.95
N PHE A 110 -15.44 -6.15 -10.03
CA PHE A 110 -15.92 -4.85 -9.60
C PHE A 110 -16.04 -4.78 -8.08
N TRP A 111 -16.41 -5.89 -7.42
CA TRP A 111 -16.31 -6.03 -5.97
C TRP A 111 -14.89 -5.89 -5.46
N ALA A 112 -13.90 -6.51 -6.11
CA ALA A 112 -12.50 -6.29 -5.75
C ALA A 112 -12.10 -4.80 -5.84
N ALA A 113 -12.73 -4.06 -6.76
CA ALA A 113 -12.53 -2.62 -6.91
C ALA A 113 -13.35 -1.77 -5.93
N HIS A 114 -14.34 -2.33 -5.22
CA HIS A 114 -15.29 -1.59 -4.38
C HIS A 114 -15.23 -1.97 -2.89
N VAL A 115 -14.91 -3.23 -2.58
CA VAL A 115 -14.89 -3.86 -1.25
C VAL A 115 -14.18 -3.04 -0.18
N VAL A 116 -13.13 -2.28 -0.56
CA VAL A 116 -12.40 -1.39 0.35
C VAL A 116 -13.37 -0.50 1.11
N HIS A 117 -14.39 0.03 0.45
CA HIS A 117 -15.42 0.88 1.06
C HIS A 117 -16.20 0.17 2.18
N HIS A 118 -16.50 -1.11 2.00
CA HIS A 118 -17.28 -1.94 2.93
C HIS A 118 -16.47 -2.63 4.03
N GLN A 119 -15.14 -2.58 3.97
CA GLN A 119 -14.29 -3.35 4.91
C GLN A 119 -14.34 -2.84 6.36
N SER A 120 -14.74 -1.59 6.60
CA SER A 120 -14.80 -1.07 7.97
C SER A 120 -15.92 -1.76 8.76
N GLN A 121 -15.61 -2.11 10.01
CA GLN A 121 -16.59 -2.64 10.96
C GLN A 121 -17.17 -1.55 11.87
N GLN A 122 -16.93 -0.28 11.53
CA GLN A 122 -17.50 0.91 12.14
C GLN A 122 -18.21 1.71 11.04
N TYR A 123 -19.32 2.37 11.37
CA TYR A 123 -20.07 3.13 10.39
C TYR A 123 -20.21 4.59 10.81
N ASN A 124 -19.32 5.43 10.28
CA ASN A 124 -19.18 6.84 10.63
C ASN A 124 -18.62 7.63 9.44
N LEU A 125 -18.45 8.94 9.57
CA LEU A 125 -18.04 9.79 8.45
C LEU A 125 -16.63 9.46 7.90
N SER A 126 -15.76 8.77 8.64
CA SER A 126 -14.49 8.27 8.10
C SER A 126 -14.67 7.11 7.11
N THR A 127 -15.76 6.34 7.23
CA THR A 127 -16.12 5.26 6.29
C THR A 127 -16.39 5.83 4.90
N ALA A 128 -16.97 7.03 4.79
CA ALA A 128 -17.13 7.74 3.51
C ALA A 128 -15.80 7.98 2.78
N LEU A 129 -14.73 8.19 3.55
CA LEU A 129 -13.40 8.48 3.03
C LEU A 129 -12.56 7.22 2.81
N ARG A 130 -13.08 6.04 3.15
CA ARG A 130 -12.44 4.74 2.90
C ARG A 130 -12.60 4.35 1.43
N GLN A 131 -11.80 4.97 0.57
CA GLN A 131 -11.91 4.80 -0.88
C GLN A 131 -10.90 3.79 -1.44
N THR A 132 -11.33 3.05 -2.46
CA THR A 132 -10.49 2.14 -3.24
C THR A 132 -9.49 2.88 -4.13
N SER A 133 -8.32 2.28 -4.39
CA SER A 133 -7.34 2.80 -5.35
C SER A 133 -7.49 2.24 -6.77
N SER A 134 -8.40 1.29 -7.00
CA SER A 134 -8.53 0.54 -8.26
C SER A 134 -9.83 0.79 -9.04
N GLY A 135 -10.81 1.50 -8.46
CA GLY A 135 -12.12 1.75 -9.08
C GLY A 135 -12.05 2.38 -10.48
N ALA A 136 -11.09 3.29 -10.69
CA ALA A 136 -10.90 3.98 -11.97
C ALA A 136 -10.44 3.08 -13.12
N LEU A 137 -9.96 1.85 -12.86
CA LEU A 137 -9.46 0.95 -13.90
C LEU A 137 -10.56 0.42 -14.83
N LEU A 138 -11.76 0.19 -14.28
CA LEU A 138 -12.89 -0.37 -15.03
C LEU A 138 -14.18 0.46 -14.89
N GLY A 139 -14.29 1.31 -13.87
CA GLY A 139 -15.52 2.08 -13.60
C GLY A 139 -15.89 3.07 -14.70
N TRP A 140 -14.92 3.54 -15.49
CA TRP A 140 -15.15 4.50 -16.58
C TRP A 140 -16.12 3.98 -17.65
N VAL A 141 -16.23 2.66 -17.84
CA VAL A 141 -17.12 2.04 -18.84
C VAL A 141 -18.58 2.42 -18.60
N PHE A 142 -19.00 2.53 -17.34
CA PHE A 142 -20.39 2.83 -16.96
C PHE A 142 -20.79 4.28 -17.26
N TYR A 143 -19.83 5.18 -17.44
CA TYR A 143 -20.07 6.59 -17.73
C TYR A 143 -19.96 6.93 -19.22
N LEU A 144 -19.49 6.01 -20.07
CA LEU A 144 -19.45 6.21 -21.53
C LEU A 144 -20.81 6.54 -22.16
N PRO A 145 -21.96 6.00 -21.70
CA PRO A 145 -23.27 6.41 -22.21
C PRO A 145 -23.51 7.92 -22.10
N MET A 146 -22.99 8.58 -21.07
CA MET A 146 -23.09 10.04 -20.92
C MET A 146 -22.26 10.79 -21.97
N ALA A 147 -21.03 10.30 -22.24
CA ALA A 147 -20.18 10.87 -23.29
C ALA A 147 -20.84 10.72 -24.66
N LEU A 148 -21.41 9.54 -24.95
CA LEU A 148 -22.13 9.26 -26.18
C LEU A 148 -23.38 10.13 -26.33
N ALA A 149 -24.14 10.34 -25.25
CA ALA A 149 -25.28 11.26 -25.25
C ALA A 149 -24.87 12.73 -25.44
N GLY A 150 -23.60 13.06 -25.26
CA GLY A 150 -23.05 14.39 -25.50
C GLY A 150 -22.95 15.27 -24.25
N VAL A 151 -22.97 14.71 -23.04
CA VAL A 151 -22.70 15.47 -21.81
C VAL A 151 -21.23 15.95 -21.82
N PRO A 152 -20.96 17.27 -21.81
CA PRO A 152 -19.60 17.79 -21.90
C PRO A 152 -18.73 17.33 -20.72
N PRO A 153 -17.42 17.07 -20.91
CA PRO A 153 -16.53 16.61 -19.83
C PRO A 153 -16.51 17.51 -18.60
N LEU A 154 -16.66 18.83 -18.76
CA LEU A 154 -16.76 19.76 -17.64
C LEU A 154 -18.03 19.52 -16.81
N ILE A 155 -19.18 19.36 -17.46
CA ILE A 155 -20.46 19.09 -16.79
C ILE A 155 -20.41 17.71 -16.12
N PHE A 156 -19.85 16.70 -16.79
CA PHE A 156 -19.58 15.39 -16.20
C PHE A 156 -18.77 15.50 -14.90
N GLY A 157 -17.67 16.26 -14.91
CA GLY A 157 -16.86 16.49 -13.71
C GLY A 157 -17.60 17.21 -12.57
N ILE A 158 -18.47 18.18 -12.91
CA ILE A 158 -19.29 18.90 -11.93
C ILE A 158 -20.30 17.96 -11.28
N VAL A 159 -21.08 17.20 -12.06
CA VAL A 159 -22.11 16.31 -11.50
C VAL A 159 -21.49 15.13 -10.74
N ALA A 160 -20.34 14.62 -11.18
CA ALA A 160 -19.56 13.63 -10.44
C ALA A 160 -19.12 14.14 -9.07
N LEU A 161 -18.72 15.41 -8.98
CA LEU A 161 -18.34 16.03 -7.70
C LEU A 161 -19.57 16.24 -6.79
N ILE A 162 -20.70 16.66 -7.34
CA ILE A 162 -21.96 16.81 -6.58
C ILE A 162 -22.36 15.47 -5.96
N ASP A 163 -22.36 14.41 -6.76
CA ASP A 163 -22.67 13.05 -6.32
C ASP A 163 -21.71 12.56 -5.22
N LEU A 164 -20.39 12.70 -5.44
CA LEU A 164 -19.37 12.36 -4.45
C LEU A 164 -19.58 13.09 -3.11
N LEU A 165 -19.86 14.39 -3.15
CA LEU A 165 -20.06 15.20 -1.95
C LEU A 165 -21.37 14.84 -1.23
N TYR A 166 -22.43 14.53 -1.99
CA TYR A 166 -23.69 14.04 -1.41
C TYR A 166 -23.48 12.73 -0.65
N GLN A 167 -22.70 11.80 -1.20
CA GLN A 167 -22.46 10.50 -0.58
C GLN A 167 -21.63 10.57 0.71
N PHE A 168 -21.04 11.71 1.07
CA PHE A 168 -20.29 11.85 2.32
C PHE A 168 -21.19 11.74 3.57
N TRP A 169 -22.27 12.53 3.64
CA TRP A 169 -23.03 12.70 4.89
C TRP A 169 -23.92 11.49 5.25
N VAL A 170 -24.19 10.61 4.28
CA VAL A 170 -24.98 9.38 4.50
C VAL A 170 -24.23 8.32 5.32
N HIS A 171 -22.96 8.53 5.62
CA HIS A 171 -22.13 7.64 6.43
C HIS A 171 -22.18 7.98 7.91
N THR A 172 -23.29 7.70 8.58
CA THR A 172 -23.40 7.91 10.02
C THR A 172 -24.44 6.99 10.66
N GLU A 173 -24.18 6.55 11.89
CA GLU A 173 -25.16 5.89 12.75
C GLU A 173 -25.99 6.88 13.58
N LEU A 174 -25.56 8.14 13.69
CA LEU A 174 -26.19 9.13 14.59
C LEU A 174 -27.51 9.70 14.06
N VAL A 175 -27.73 9.61 12.74
CA VAL A 175 -28.97 10.01 12.06
C VAL A 175 -29.76 8.74 11.76
N ARG A 176 -30.93 8.59 12.39
CA ARG A 176 -31.79 7.41 12.24
C ARG A 176 -32.61 7.52 10.93
N LYS A 177 -33.85 7.04 10.94
CA LYS A 177 -34.78 7.18 9.80
C LYS A 177 -35.26 8.62 9.66
N LEU A 178 -35.36 9.10 8.42
CA LEU A 178 -35.86 10.44 8.05
C LEU A 178 -37.27 10.38 7.42
N GLY A 179 -37.89 9.19 7.38
CA GLY A 179 -39.29 9.04 6.99
C GLY A 179 -39.47 9.09 5.47
N TRP A 180 -40.10 10.16 4.96
CA TRP A 180 -40.32 10.29 3.51
C TRP A 180 -39.01 10.41 2.72
N PHE A 181 -37.99 11.00 3.33
CA PHE A 181 -36.69 11.22 2.69
C PHE A 181 -36.03 9.88 2.32
N ASP A 182 -36.05 8.91 3.24
CA ASP A 182 -35.51 7.53 3.04
C ASP A 182 -36.15 6.78 1.86
N ARG A 183 -37.27 7.29 1.34
CA ARG A 183 -38.01 6.68 0.24
C ARG A 183 -37.67 7.27 -1.12
N VAL A 184 -37.11 8.48 -1.15
CA VAL A 184 -36.81 9.24 -2.39
C VAL A 184 -35.30 9.36 -2.57
N PHE A 185 -34.60 9.75 -1.52
CA PHE A 185 -33.18 10.03 -1.50
C PHE A 185 -32.43 8.97 -0.70
N CYS A 186 -31.17 8.75 -1.04
CA CYS A 186 -30.27 7.90 -0.28
C CYS A 186 -29.98 8.58 1.06
N SER A 187 -30.51 8.01 2.14
CA SER A 187 -30.32 8.52 3.49
C SER A 187 -29.29 7.68 4.26
N PRO A 188 -28.85 8.15 5.45
CA PRO A 188 -28.06 7.32 6.35
C PRO A 188 -28.69 5.96 6.66
N SER A 189 -30.01 5.87 6.74
CA SER A 189 -30.72 4.60 6.95
C SER A 189 -30.59 3.66 5.75
N ASN A 190 -30.78 4.18 4.54
CA ASN A 190 -30.61 3.36 3.33
C ASN A 190 -29.17 2.87 3.18
N HIS A 191 -28.20 3.75 3.44
CA HIS A 191 -26.80 3.44 3.25
C HIS A 191 -26.23 2.53 4.36
N ARG A 192 -26.75 2.60 5.60
CA ARG A 192 -26.45 1.58 6.62
C ARG A 192 -26.88 0.18 6.22
N VAL A 193 -28.07 0.04 5.61
CA VAL A 193 -28.53 -1.26 5.08
C VAL A 193 -27.59 -1.74 3.99
N HIS A 194 -27.21 -0.86 3.07
CA HIS A 194 -26.28 -1.16 2.00
C HIS A 194 -24.91 -1.68 2.51
N HIS A 195 -24.39 -1.09 3.59
CA HIS A 195 -23.12 -1.48 4.20
C HIS A 195 -23.19 -2.71 5.12
N ALA A 196 -24.38 -3.25 5.37
CA ALA A 196 -24.56 -4.33 6.31
C ALA A 196 -24.29 -5.72 5.71
N VAL A 197 -23.75 -6.63 6.52
CA VAL A 197 -23.50 -8.04 6.14
C VAL A 197 -24.66 -8.98 6.50
N ASN A 198 -25.72 -8.46 7.14
CA ASN A 198 -26.94 -9.20 7.45
C ASN A 198 -27.53 -9.86 6.18
N ASP A 199 -28.02 -11.09 6.28
CA ASP A 199 -28.56 -11.83 5.13
C ASP A 199 -29.69 -11.08 4.40
N ARG A 200 -30.52 -10.32 5.13
CA ARG A 200 -31.63 -9.55 4.55
C ARG A 200 -31.19 -8.29 3.83
N TYR A 201 -29.95 -7.83 4.07
CA TYR A 201 -29.43 -6.54 3.61
C TYR A 201 -28.38 -6.66 2.52
N LEU A 202 -27.87 -7.87 2.27
CA LEU A 202 -26.99 -8.12 1.14
C LEU A 202 -27.63 -7.67 -0.18
N ASP A 203 -26.80 -7.01 -0.99
CA ASP A 203 -27.14 -6.67 -2.35
C ASP A 203 -28.40 -5.80 -2.43
N LYS A 204 -28.45 -4.76 -1.58
CA LYS A 204 -29.53 -3.78 -1.47
C LYS A 204 -29.02 -2.33 -1.48
N ASN A 205 -29.91 -1.42 -1.88
CA ASN A 205 -29.77 0.04 -1.79
C ASN A 205 -28.49 0.59 -2.45
N TYR A 206 -28.35 0.42 -3.76
CA TYR A 206 -27.19 0.88 -4.54
C TYR A 206 -27.22 2.36 -4.95
N GLY A 207 -28.34 3.07 -4.76
CA GLY A 207 -28.47 4.47 -5.14
C GLY A 207 -27.45 5.40 -4.47
N GLY A 208 -26.86 6.31 -5.24
CA GLY A 208 -25.91 7.32 -4.74
C GLY A 208 -26.62 8.50 -4.08
N ILE A 209 -27.43 9.21 -4.88
CA ILE A 209 -28.31 10.30 -4.42
C ILE A 209 -29.75 9.82 -4.30
N LEU A 210 -30.27 9.08 -5.29
CA LEU A 210 -31.68 8.67 -5.33
C LEU A 210 -31.86 7.17 -5.05
N ILE A 211 -32.87 6.85 -4.24
CA ILE A 211 -33.34 5.47 -4.00
C ILE A 211 -34.33 5.02 -5.10
N LEU A 212 -34.69 5.93 -6.00
CA LEU A 212 -35.60 5.67 -7.12
C LEU A 212 -35.18 4.42 -7.92
N TRP A 213 -33.89 4.32 -8.26
CA TRP A 213 -33.37 3.21 -9.06
C TRP A 213 -33.50 1.87 -8.34
N ASP A 214 -33.24 1.83 -7.03
CA ASP A 214 -33.43 0.63 -6.22
C ASP A 214 -34.88 0.15 -6.20
N ARG A 215 -35.84 1.07 -6.24
CA ARG A 215 -37.26 0.72 -6.31
C ARG A 215 -37.63 0.20 -7.71
N MET A 216 -37.13 0.85 -8.76
CA MET A 216 -37.40 0.46 -10.14
C MET A 216 -36.81 -0.92 -10.48
N PHE A 217 -35.61 -1.22 -9.96
CA PHE A 217 -34.87 -2.44 -10.30
C PHE A 217 -34.85 -3.49 -9.17
N GLY A 218 -35.68 -3.30 -8.12
CA GLY A 218 -35.96 -4.32 -7.11
C GLY A 218 -34.86 -4.57 -6.06
N SER A 219 -33.95 -3.63 -5.86
CA SER A 219 -32.88 -3.70 -4.83
C SER A 219 -33.17 -2.89 -3.57
N PHE A 220 -34.34 -2.23 -3.46
CA PHE A 220 -34.68 -1.45 -2.27
C PHE A 220 -34.96 -2.32 -1.04
N ARG A 221 -34.41 -1.91 0.12
CA ARG A 221 -34.68 -2.51 1.43
C ARG A 221 -34.68 -1.47 2.55
N GLU A 222 -35.70 -1.52 3.41
CA GLU A 222 -35.74 -0.68 4.61
C GLU A 222 -34.89 -1.27 5.75
N GLU A 223 -34.36 -0.39 6.60
CA GLU A 223 -33.65 -0.74 7.84
C GLU A 223 -34.67 -1.19 8.90
N ASP A 224 -34.91 -2.49 9.02
CA ASP A 224 -35.85 -3.13 9.95
C ASP A 224 -35.21 -3.98 11.08
N GLU A 225 -33.89 -4.14 11.09
CA GLU A 225 -33.09 -4.82 12.12
C GLU A 225 -31.72 -4.12 12.28
N PRO A 226 -31.02 -4.29 13.42
CA PRO A 226 -29.71 -3.70 13.63
C PRO A 226 -28.68 -4.16 12.58
N CYS A 227 -28.00 -3.20 11.95
CA CYS A 227 -26.94 -3.47 10.98
C CYS A 227 -25.66 -3.99 11.66
N VAL A 228 -25.04 -4.99 11.03
CA VAL A 228 -23.68 -5.44 11.33
C VAL A 228 -22.80 -5.11 10.13
N TYR A 229 -21.65 -4.46 10.34
CA TYR A 229 -20.80 -3.94 9.26
C TYR A 229 -19.53 -4.77 9.02
N GLY A 230 -18.85 -4.47 7.93
CA GLY A 230 -17.63 -5.13 7.45
C GLY A 230 -17.89 -5.95 6.19
N THR A 231 -17.08 -6.97 5.99
CA THR A 231 -17.24 -7.92 4.87
C THR A 231 -17.43 -9.34 5.41
N ARG A 232 -18.15 -10.19 4.66
CA ARG A 232 -18.37 -11.60 5.05
C ARG A 232 -17.07 -12.40 5.16
N ALA A 233 -16.07 -12.05 4.37
CA ALA A 233 -14.69 -12.45 4.55
C ALA A 233 -13.91 -11.25 5.12
N GLY A 234 -13.96 -11.06 6.43
CA GLY A 234 -13.38 -9.89 7.09
C GLY A 234 -11.89 -9.70 6.78
N LEU A 235 -11.48 -8.46 6.49
CA LEU A 235 -10.10 -8.09 6.13
C LEU A 235 -9.07 -8.48 7.21
N ARG A 236 -9.42 -8.28 8.49
CA ARG A 236 -8.58 -8.56 9.67
C ARG A 236 -7.15 -8.02 9.54
N SER A 237 -7.00 -6.79 9.03
CA SER A 237 -5.72 -6.11 8.90
C SER A 237 -5.88 -4.60 8.84
N TRP A 238 -4.89 -3.88 9.37
CA TRP A 238 -4.73 -2.43 9.22
C TRP A 238 -3.76 -2.04 8.10
N ASP A 239 -3.34 -3.00 7.27
CA ASP A 239 -2.50 -2.75 6.10
C ASP A 239 -3.36 -2.19 4.95
N PRO A 240 -3.20 -0.90 4.58
CA PRO A 240 -4.04 -0.27 3.55
C PRO A 240 -3.67 -0.72 2.12
N LEU A 241 -2.48 -1.27 1.91
CA LEU A 241 -2.10 -1.87 0.62
C LEU A 241 -2.73 -3.25 0.47
N TRP A 242 -2.68 -4.07 1.53
CA TRP A 242 -3.33 -5.37 1.55
C TRP A 242 -4.85 -5.26 1.43
N ALA A 243 -5.46 -4.25 2.06
CA ALA A 243 -6.89 -3.95 1.92
C ALA A 243 -7.35 -3.79 0.46
N ASN A 244 -6.52 -3.18 -0.40
CA ASN A 244 -6.78 -3.06 -1.84
C ASN A 244 -6.46 -4.35 -2.62
N ALA A 245 -5.57 -5.21 -2.13
CA ALA A 245 -5.04 -6.35 -2.88
C ALA A 245 -5.71 -7.69 -2.54
N GLU A 246 -6.29 -7.86 -1.35
CA GLU A 246 -6.66 -9.16 -0.80
C GLU A 246 -7.71 -9.91 -1.63
N VAL A 247 -8.74 -9.21 -2.11
CA VAL A 247 -9.78 -9.80 -2.96
C VAL A 247 -9.22 -10.16 -4.33
N TYR A 248 -8.41 -9.30 -4.95
CA TYR A 248 -7.72 -9.63 -6.21
C TYR A 248 -6.79 -10.85 -6.07
N ALA A 249 -6.05 -10.94 -4.97
CA ALA A 249 -5.19 -12.08 -4.68
C ALA A 249 -6.01 -13.37 -4.52
N GLN A 250 -7.17 -13.29 -3.88
CA GLN A 250 -8.08 -14.42 -3.74
C GLN A 250 -8.66 -14.87 -5.09
N LEU A 251 -9.11 -13.94 -5.93
CA LEU A 251 -9.61 -14.24 -7.28
C LEU A 251 -8.52 -14.89 -8.15
N LEU A 252 -7.30 -14.36 -8.09
CA LEU A 252 -6.15 -14.94 -8.80
C LEU A 252 -5.82 -16.35 -8.30
N GLN A 253 -5.88 -16.60 -7.00
CA GLN A 253 -5.66 -17.94 -6.44
C GLN A 253 -6.73 -18.93 -6.89
N ASP A 254 -8.01 -18.56 -6.80
CA ASP A 254 -9.12 -19.43 -7.22
C ASP A 254 -9.07 -19.67 -8.76
N SER A 255 -8.74 -18.65 -9.55
CA SER A 255 -8.49 -18.75 -10.99
C SER A 255 -7.32 -19.70 -11.32
N ARG A 256 -6.20 -19.61 -10.62
CA ARG A 256 -5.05 -20.52 -10.81
C ARG A 256 -5.38 -21.96 -10.44
N ARG A 257 -6.17 -22.19 -9.38
CA ARG A 257 -6.55 -23.51 -8.87
C ARG A 257 -7.61 -24.22 -9.72
N ALA A 258 -8.47 -23.48 -10.41
CA ALA A 258 -9.53 -24.04 -11.23
C ALA A 258 -8.99 -25.01 -12.30
N GLY A 259 -9.63 -26.17 -12.41
CA GLY A 259 -9.19 -27.26 -13.30
C GLY A 259 -9.39 -26.97 -14.79
N ASN A 260 -10.33 -26.09 -15.16
CA ASN A 260 -10.61 -25.75 -16.57
C ASN A 260 -10.49 -24.23 -16.83
N TRP A 261 -10.17 -23.87 -18.09
CA TRP A 261 -9.95 -22.48 -18.51
C TRP A 261 -11.18 -21.58 -18.39
N ALA A 262 -12.38 -22.12 -18.60
CA ALA A 262 -13.61 -21.34 -18.49
C ALA A 262 -13.82 -20.83 -17.06
N ASP A 263 -13.58 -21.69 -16.07
CA ASP A 263 -13.68 -21.35 -14.66
C ASP A 263 -12.54 -20.44 -14.21
N LYS A 264 -11.34 -20.54 -14.81
CA LYS A 264 -10.28 -19.54 -14.59
C LYS A 264 -10.76 -18.12 -14.91
N MET A 265 -11.58 -17.95 -15.95
CA MET A 265 -12.15 -16.66 -16.33
C MET A 265 -13.42 -16.31 -15.54
N ARG A 266 -14.34 -17.27 -15.33
CA ARG A 266 -15.61 -17.04 -14.62
C ARG A 266 -15.41 -16.54 -13.20
N VAL A 267 -14.33 -16.92 -12.51
CA VAL A 267 -14.00 -16.41 -11.16
C VAL A 267 -14.04 -14.88 -11.10
N TRP A 268 -13.66 -14.19 -12.17
CA TRP A 268 -13.60 -12.73 -12.22
C TRP A 268 -14.96 -12.06 -12.49
N PHE A 269 -15.90 -12.77 -13.12
CA PHE A 269 -17.16 -12.19 -13.60
C PHE A 269 -18.41 -12.76 -12.93
N LYS A 270 -18.29 -13.86 -12.19
CA LYS A 270 -19.37 -14.40 -11.37
C LYS A 270 -19.55 -13.56 -10.09
N PRO A 271 -20.69 -13.71 -9.38
CA PRO A 271 -20.93 -13.00 -8.14
C PRO A 271 -19.84 -13.22 -7.09
N PRO A 272 -19.55 -12.21 -6.25
CA PRO A 272 -18.62 -12.38 -5.14
C PRO A 272 -18.97 -13.60 -4.29
N GLY A 273 -17.96 -14.40 -3.94
CA GLY A 273 -18.14 -15.64 -3.20
C GLY A 273 -18.40 -16.89 -4.07
N TRP A 274 -18.75 -16.75 -5.35
CA TRP A 274 -18.77 -17.89 -6.27
C TRP A 274 -17.36 -18.47 -6.44
N ARG A 275 -17.27 -19.80 -6.45
CA ARG A 275 -16.01 -20.53 -6.69
C ARG A 275 -16.28 -21.75 -7.58
N PRO A 276 -15.33 -22.14 -8.42
CA PRO A 276 -15.41 -23.38 -9.19
C PRO A 276 -15.61 -24.58 -8.27
N ALA A 277 -16.42 -25.57 -8.68
CA ALA A 277 -16.80 -26.69 -7.81
C ALA A 277 -15.58 -27.50 -7.34
N ASP A 278 -14.63 -27.74 -8.24
CA ASP A 278 -13.37 -28.44 -7.95
C ASP A 278 -12.47 -27.66 -6.96
N VAL A 279 -12.52 -26.33 -7.01
CA VAL A 279 -11.79 -25.46 -6.09
C VAL A 279 -12.48 -25.41 -4.72
N ALA A 280 -13.81 -25.31 -4.70
CA ALA A 280 -14.60 -25.31 -3.48
C ALA A 280 -14.47 -26.65 -2.73
N GLN A 281 -14.39 -27.77 -3.44
CA GLN A 281 -14.21 -29.10 -2.86
C GLN A 281 -12.80 -29.31 -2.31
N ARG A 282 -11.75 -28.93 -3.06
CA ARG A 282 -10.34 -29.15 -2.67
C ARG A 282 -9.82 -28.12 -1.65
N TRP A 283 -10.37 -26.91 -1.64
CA TRP A 283 -10.00 -25.83 -0.72
C TRP A 283 -11.25 -25.14 -0.15
N PRO A 284 -12.04 -25.82 0.70
CA PRO A 284 -13.26 -25.25 1.25
C PRO A 284 -12.99 -23.98 2.07
N LYS A 285 -13.92 -23.02 2.00
CA LYS A 285 -13.94 -21.83 2.87
C LYS A 285 -15.01 -22.04 3.96
N PRO A 286 -14.80 -21.53 5.18
CA PRO A 286 -15.81 -21.60 6.22
C PRO A 286 -17.06 -20.83 5.80
N ALA A 287 -18.23 -21.35 6.18
CA ALA A 287 -19.49 -20.64 5.97
C ALA A 287 -19.52 -19.36 6.81
N PHE A 288 -20.11 -18.30 6.27
CA PHE A 288 -20.34 -17.07 7.02
C PHE A 288 -21.42 -17.29 8.08
N ALA A 289 -21.17 -16.83 9.30
CA ALA A 289 -22.13 -16.84 10.38
C ALA A 289 -22.15 -15.47 11.06
N LEU A 290 -23.31 -14.79 10.99
CA LEU A 290 -23.46 -13.43 11.54
C LEU A 290 -23.09 -13.35 13.02
N ALA A 291 -23.47 -14.37 13.81
CA ALA A 291 -23.17 -14.45 15.24
C ALA A 291 -21.66 -14.59 15.56
N GLN A 292 -20.83 -14.95 14.58
CA GLN A 292 -19.38 -15.10 14.75
C GLN A 292 -18.60 -13.85 14.30
N VAL A 293 -19.29 -12.81 13.81
CA VAL A 293 -18.63 -11.56 13.43
C VAL A 293 -18.03 -10.92 14.68
N GLN A 294 -16.72 -10.73 14.66
CA GLN A 294 -15.96 -10.07 15.72
C GLN A 294 -15.30 -8.82 15.14
N VAL A 295 -15.34 -7.73 15.91
CA VAL A 295 -14.63 -6.50 15.54
C VAL A 295 -13.13 -6.76 15.63
N TYR A 296 -12.44 -6.55 14.52
CA TYR A 296 -10.98 -6.59 14.47
C TYR A 296 -10.46 -5.29 15.07
N ASP A 297 -9.99 -5.34 16.31
CA ASP A 297 -9.35 -4.21 17.00
C ASP A 297 -8.24 -4.75 17.93
N PRO A 298 -7.12 -5.23 17.36
CA PRO A 298 -6.03 -5.75 18.17
C PRO A 298 -5.50 -4.65 19.13
N PRO A 299 -5.14 -4.99 20.38
CA PRO A 299 -4.70 -4.01 21.36
C PRO A 299 -3.37 -3.37 20.92
N VAL A 300 -3.28 -2.04 21.07
CA VAL A 300 -2.10 -1.24 20.69
C VAL A 300 -1.60 -0.46 21.91
N ALA A 301 -0.28 -0.43 22.10
CA ALA A 301 0.31 0.39 23.15
C ALA A 301 0.04 1.89 22.92
N ARG A 302 -0.21 2.64 23.99
CA ARG A 302 -0.50 4.10 23.90
C ARG A 302 0.59 4.89 23.17
N ALA A 303 1.87 4.54 23.38
CA ALA A 303 2.98 5.17 22.68
C ALA A 303 2.93 4.91 21.16
N ALA A 304 2.55 3.71 20.74
CA ALA A 304 2.37 3.37 19.34
C ALA A 304 1.15 4.08 18.72
N MET A 305 0.06 4.24 19.46
CA MET A 305 -1.07 5.07 19.04
C MET A 305 -0.68 6.54 18.87
N GLY A 306 0.07 7.11 19.83
CA GLY A 306 0.57 8.48 19.75
C GLY A 306 1.49 8.70 18.55
N TYR A 307 2.44 7.79 18.33
CA TYR A 307 3.30 7.78 17.14
C TYR A 307 2.47 7.72 15.85
N ALA A 308 1.52 6.79 15.75
CA ALA A 308 0.68 6.65 14.58
C ALA A 308 -0.19 7.89 14.33
N GLY A 309 -0.72 8.52 15.39
CA GLY A 309 -1.52 9.74 15.27
C GLY A 309 -0.72 10.93 14.75
N VAL A 310 0.45 11.20 15.32
CA VAL A 310 1.34 12.28 14.85
C VAL A 310 1.82 11.99 13.44
N GLY A 311 2.31 10.76 13.18
CA GLY A 311 2.76 10.34 11.86
C GLY A 311 1.67 10.45 10.81
N PHE A 312 0.43 10.12 11.15
CA PHE A 312 -0.71 10.22 10.24
C PHE A 312 -1.07 11.68 9.91
N VAL A 313 -1.03 12.60 10.86
CA VAL A 313 -1.25 14.04 10.60
C VAL A 313 -0.19 14.59 9.64
N LEU A 314 1.08 14.26 9.87
CA LEU A 314 2.17 14.63 8.98
C LEU A 314 1.98 14.03 7.58
N LEU A 315 1.50 12.80 7.51
CA LEU A 315 1.25 12.10 6.27
C LEU A 315 0.10 12.70 5.47
N LEU A 316 -0.99 13.11 6.13
CA LEU A 316 -2.08 13.87 5.50
C LEU A 316 -1.58 15.19 4.93
N ALA A 317 -0.74 15.92 5.68
CA ALA A 317 -0.13 17.16 5.18
C ALA A 317 0.76 16.90 3.96
N ALA A 318 1.56 15.83 3.98
CA ALA A 318 2.41 15.45 2.86
C ALA A 318 1.59 15.06 1.60
N VAL A 319 0.51 14.29 1.77
CA VAL A 319 -0.43 13.99 0.68
C VAL A 319 -1.05 15.27 0.12
N ALA A 320 -1.51 16.19 0.98
CA ALA A 320 -2.06 17.46 0.56
C ALA A 320 -1.06 18.29 -0.26
N LEU A 321 0.21 18.33 0.16
CA LEU A 321 1.28 19.01 -0.59
C LEU A 321 1.49 18.38 -1.97
N VAL A 322 1.61 17.05 -2.06
CA VAL A 322 1.74 16.35 -3.35
C VAL A 322 0.54 16.65 -4.25
N LEU A 323 -0.68 16.55 -3.74
CA LEU A 323 -1.90 16.85 -4.50
C LEU A 323 -1.97 18.30 -4.97
N TRP A 324 -1.51 19.24 -4.14
CA TRP A 324 -1.52 20.66 -4.45
C TRP A 324 -0.54 21.01 -5.57
N PHE A 325 0.69 20.48 -5.48
CA PHE A 325 1.78 20.78 -6.41
C PHE A 325 1.90 19.78 -7.57
N ALA A 326 1.08 18.73 -7.64
CA ALA A 326 1.16 17.69 -8.68
C ALA A 326 1.17 18.22 -10.12
N HIS A 327 0.52 19.36 -10.39
CA HIS A 327 0.48 19.97 -11.72
C HIS A 327 1.77 20.73 -12.10
N GLN A 328 2.64 21.01 -11.13
CA GLN A 328 3.92 21.69 -11.30
C GLN A 328 5.11 20.71 -11.31
N LEU A 329 4.91 19.52 -10.75
CA LEU A 329 5.91 18.47 -10.64
C LEU A 329 5.94 17.61 -11.90
N ALA A 330 7.10 17.08 -12.24
CA ALA A 330 7.21 16.08 -13.30
C ALA A 330 6.50 14.77 -12.88
N PRO A 331 5.94 13.99 -13.82
CA PRO A 331 5.21 12.76 -13.50
C PRO A 331 6.03 11.76 -12.68
N LEU A 332 7.33 11.69 -12.92
CA LEU A 332 8.26 10.85 -12.17
C LEU A 332 8.39 11.29 -10.71
N GLU A 333 8.44 12.60 -10.44
CA GLU A 333 8.51 13.14 -9.08
C GLU A 333 7.23 12.82 -8.30
N VAL A 334 6.08 12.99 -8.95
CA VAL A 334 4.78 12.61 -8.39
C VAL A 334 4.74 11.11 -8.08
N ALA A 335 5.27 10.26 -8.97
CA ALA A 335 5.35 8.82 -8.75
C ALA A 335 6.25 8.45 -7.56
N ILE A 336 7.44 9.05 -7.45
CA ILE A 336 8.37 8.80 -6.34
C ILE A 336 7.74 9.20 -5.00
N TRP A 337 7.17 10.40 -4.91
CA TRP A 337 6.50 10.84 -3.68
C TRP A 337 5.28 9.99 -3.34
N SER A 338 4.46 9.62 -4.34
CA SER A 338 3.29 8.76 -4.11
C SER A 338 3.69 7.37 -3.59
N ALA A 339 4.75 6.78 -4.15
CA ALA A 339 5.30 5.51 -3.68
C ALA A 339 5.85 5.63 -2.24
N ALA A 340 6.57 6.70 -1.94
CA ALA A 340 7.10 6.97 -0.61
C ALA A 340 5.99 7.09 0.45
N LEU A 341 4.93 7.84 0.12
CA LEU A 341 3.76 7.98 0.98
C LEU A 341 3.01 6.66 1.16
N ALA A 342 2.90 5.84 0.11
CA ALA A 342 2.25 4.53 0.19
C ALA A 342 2.96 3.57 1.15
N VAL A 343 4.30 3.51 1.11
CA VAL A 343 5.08 2.72 2.08
C VAL A 343 4.94 3.28 3.49
N THR A 344 4.84 4.61 3.63
CA THR A 344 4.63 5.24 4.93
C THR A 344 3.26 4.90 5.52
N PHE A 345 2.18 4.95 4.73
CA PHE A 345 0.84 4.48 5.13
C PHE A 345 0.86 3.01 5.57
N TRP A 346 1.52 2.14 4.80
CA TRP A 346 1.72 0.74 5.17
C TRP A 346 2.41 0.58 6.52
N SER A 347 3.48 1.33 6.77
CA SER A 347 4.24 1.26 8.01
C SER A 347 3.41 1.65 9.25
N LEU A 348 2.53 2.64 9.14
CA LEU A 348 1.61 3.04 10.22
C LEU A 348 0.60 1.93 10.52
N GLY A 349 0.01 1.35 9.46
CA GLY A 349 -0.87 0.18 9.58
C GLY A 349 -0.17 -0.99 10.27
N ALA A 350 1.09 -1.24 9.94
CA ALA A 350 1.91 -2.28 10.59
C ALA A 350 2.17 -2.02 12.07
N VAL A 351 2.34 -0.76 12.50
CA VAL A 351 2.46 -0.38 13.91
C VAL A 351 1.16 -0.60 14.67
N LEU A 352 0.03 -0.21 14.08
CA LEU A 352 -1.31 -0.34 14.68
C LEU A 352 -1.77 -1.80 14.83
N GLN A 353 -1.09 -2.76 14.22
CA GLN A 353 -1.34 -4.19 14.40
C GLN A 353 -0.14 -4.93 14.99
N SER A 354 0.79 -4.20 15.61
CA SER A 354 1.99 -4.72 16.29
C SER A 354 2.90 -5.61 15.43
N ARG A 355 2.85 -5.47 14.09
CA ARG A 355 3.78 -6.15 13.16
C ARG A 355 5.12 -5.43 13.09
N LEU A 356 5.12 -4.12 13.27
CA LEU A 356 6.33 -3.31 13.42
C LEU A 356 6.31 -2.57 14.75
N SER A 357 7.45 -2.52 15.42
CA SER A 357 7.69 -1.56 16.51
C SER A 357 7.73 -0.14 15.94
N VAL A 358 7.45 0.88 16.77
CA VAL A 358 7.61 2.30 16.42
C VAL A 358 8.97 2.58 15.77
N LEU A 359 10.05 2.13 16.40
CA LEU A 359 11.40 2.36 15.87
C LEU A 359 11.63 1.65 14.52
N GLY A 360 11.16 0.41 14.38
CA GLY A 360 11.18 -0.31 13.09
C GLY A 360 10.43 0.42 11.98
N ALA A 361 9.27 1.03 12.27
CA ALA A 361 8.57 1.86 11.30
C ALA A 361 9.35 3.14 10.98
N SER A 362 9.98 3.79 11.96
CA SER A 362 10.85 4.94 11.73
C SER A 362 12.06 4.62 10.83
N VAL A 363 12.65 3.43 10.94
CA VAL A 363 13.72 2.99 10.01
C VAL A 363 13.18 2.90 8.59
N VAL A 364 12.01 2.29 8.38
CA VAL A 364 11.37 2.19 7.05
C VAL A 364 11.09 3.59 6.48
N GLN A 365 10.52 4.49 7.29
CA GLN A 365 10.18 5.84 6.84
C GLN A 365 11.43 6.66 6.49
N ALA A 366 12.48 6.58 7.31
CA ALA A 366 13.76 7.24 7.01
C ALA A 366 14.40 6.67 5.73
N ALA A 367 14.37 5.34 5.53
CA ALA A 367 14.90 4.68 4.35
C ALA A 367 14.20 5.15 3.06
N VAL A 368 12.88 5.23 3.12
CA VAL A 368 12.04 5.71 2.01
C VAL A 368 12.35 7.18 1.69
N LEU A 369 12.46 8.04 2.72
CA LEU A 369 12.79 9.44 2.54
C LEU A 369 14.22 9.63 2.02
N ALA A 370 15.18 8.83 2.48
CA ALA A 370 16.56 8.82 1.97
C ALA A 370 16.63 8.41 0.50
N THR A 371 15.80 7.44 0.08
CA THR A 371 15.70 6.97 -1.30
C THR A 371 15.03 8.01 -2.19
N ALA A 372 13.91 8.59 -1.75
CA ALA A 372 13.20 9.63 -2.48
C ALA A 372 14.07 10.88 -2.66
N SER A 373 14.71 11.36 -1.59
CA SER A 373 15.57 12.54 -1.65
C SER A 373 16.79 12.34 -2.55
N ALA A 374 17.41 11.15 -2.54
CA ALA A 374 18.50 10.82 -3.47
C ALA A 374 18.06 10.77 -4.94
N THR A 375 16.85 10.28 -5.19
CA THR A 375 16.32 10.11 -6.55
C THR A 375 15.90 11.45 -7.15
N LEU A 376 15.42 12.36 -6.29
CA LEU A 376 14.94 13.70 -6.66
C LEU A 376 16.01 14.78 -6.51
N ASP A 377 17.26 14.40 -6.26
CA ASP A 377 18.39 15.30 -6.07
C ASP A 377 18.19 16.37 -4.97
N LEU A 378 17.48 15.99 -3.89
CA LEU A 378 17.23 16.83 -2.72
C LEU A 378 18.34 16.62 -1.69
N GLN A 379 19.52 17.18 -1.99
CA GLN A 379 20.77 16.90 -1.28
C GLN A 379 20.69 17.08 0.24
N GLU A 380 20.08 18.16 0.73
CA GLU A 380 19.94 18.43 2.17
C GLU A 380 19.14 17.33 2.89
N LEU A 381 18.03 16.90 2.28
CA LEU A 381 17.21 15.82 2.83
C LEU A 381 17.95 14.48 2.73
N HIS A 382 18.73 14.26 1.67
CA HIS A 382 19.53 13.07 1.53
C HIS A 382 20.62 12.98 2.62
N TYR A 383 21.31 14.08 2.88
CA TYR A 383 22.32 14.20 3.94
C TYR A 383 21.77 13.95 5.34
N LEU A 384 20.51 14.27 5.56
CA LEU A 384 19.82 13.95 6.81
C LEU A 384 19.38 12.48 6.86
N PHE A 385 18.55 12.04 5.90
CA PHE A 385 17.82 10.77 6.02
C PHE A 385 18.70 9.55 5.78
N LYS A 386 19.74 9.64 4.94
CA LYS A 386 20.63 8.50 4.66
C LYS A 386 21.35 8.00 5.93
N PRO A 387 22.12 8.83 6.67
CA PRO A 387 22.73 8.38 7.92
C PRO A 387 21.69 8.11 9.02
N LEU A 388 20.61 8.89 9.09
CA LEU A 388 19.56 8.69 10.10
C LEU A 388 18.94 7.29 10.01
N THR A 389 18.73 6.77 8.80
CA THR A 389 18.19 5.42 8.60
C THR A 389 19.05 4.36 9.28
N MET A 390 20.36 4.43 9.07
CA MET A 390 21.30 3.46 9.65
C MET A 390 21.46 3.64 11.16
N VAL A 391 21.45 4.89 11.66
CA VAL A 391 21.45 5.17 13.10
C VAL A 391 20.20 4.57 13.77
N LEU A 392 19.02 4.76 13.19
CA LEU A 392 17.78 4.18 13.71
C LEU A 392 17.83 2.64 13.67
N ALA A 393 18.41 2.04 12.64
CA ALA A 393 18.58 0.59 12.55
C ALA A 393 19.53 0.05 13.63
N ILE A 394 20.63 0.76 13.92
CA ILE A 394 21.55 0.44 15.03
C ILE A 394 20.81 0.52 16.36
N VAL A 395 20.08 1.61 16.63
CA VAL A 395 19.29 1.77 17.85
C VAL A 395 18.24 0.66 17.98
N LEU A 396 17.64 0.22 16.87
CA LEU A 396 16.66 -0.88 16.86
C LEU A 396 17.28 -2.19 17.32
N VAL A 397 18.48 -2.51 16.82
CA VAL A 397 19.22 -3.71 17.24
C VAL A 397 19.60 -3.62 18.72
N ILE A 398 20.01 -2.45 19.21
CA ILE A 398 20.33 -2.23 20.63
C ILE A 398 19.08 -2.45 21.50
N GLN A 399 17.96 -1.83 21.15
CA GLN A 399 16.72 -1.90 21.93
C GLN A 399 16.09 -3.29 21.97
N ARG A 400 16.19 -4.06 20.89
CA ARG A 400 15.67 -5.44 20.86
C ARG A 400 16.44 -6.38 21.79
N GLY A 401 17.70 -6.07 22.10
CA GLY A 401 18.56 -6.94 22.88
C GLY A 401 18.92 -8.25 22.16
N ALA A 402 19.83 -9.02 22.76
CA ALA A 402 20.09 -10.39 22.34
C ALA A 402 18.98 -11.33 22.86
N PRO A 403 18.43 -12.25 22.04
CA PRO A 403 17.39 -13.18 22.51
C PRO A 403 17.87 -14.12 23.62
N ASP A 404 19.16 -14.45 23.59
CA ASP A 404 19.85 -15.23 24.61
C ASP A 404 20.98 -14.37 25.22
N PRO A 405 20.99 -14.15 26.54
CA PRO A 405 22.00 -13.33 27.22
C PRO A 405 23.43 -13.85 27.09
N VAL A 406 23.66 -15.13 26.81
CA VAL A 406 24.99 -15.76 26.77
C VAL A 406 25.41 -16.06 25.34
N ALA A 407 24.56 -16.75 24.56
CA ALA A 407 24.90 -17.14 23.18
C ALA A 407 24.60 -16.04 22.13
N GLY A 408 23.63 -15.16 22.39
CA GLY A 408 23.15 -14.17 21.41
C GLY A 408 23.97 -12.87 21.35
N ARG A 409 24.79 -12.58 22.38
CA ARG A 409 25.56 -11.32 22.45
C ARG A 409 26.63 -11.20 21.36
N GLY A 410 27.23 -12.31 20.94
CA GLY A 410 28.22 -12.32 19.85
C GLY A 410 27.59 -11.94 18.51
N ALA A 411 26.45 -12.52 18.18
CA ALA A 411 25.68 -12.21 16.97
C ALA A 411 25.26 -10.73 16.95
N GLN A 412 24.75 -10.22 18.06
CA GLN A 412 24.33 -8.82 18.16
C GLN A 412 25.51 -7.86 17.95
N ARG A 413 26.68 -8.13 18.52
CA ARG A 413 27.89 -7.31 18.32
C ARG A 413 28.36 -7.30 16.86
N LEU A 414 28.37 -8.46 16.20
CA LEU A 414 28.72 -8.55 14.78
C LEU A 414 27.74 -7.76 13.90
N LEU A 415 26.44 -7.85 14.19
CA LEU A 415 25.43 -7.05 13.49
C LEU A 415 25.64 -5.55 13.69
N LEU A 416 25.88 -5.11 14.94
CA LEU A 416 26.14 -3.70 15.24
C LEU A 416 27.41 -3.19 14.54
N ALA A 417 28.48 -3.99 14.52
CA ALA A 417 29.71 -3.68 13.80
C ALA A 417 29.47 -3.56 12.28
N ALA A 418 28.72 -4.49 11.69
CA ALA A 418 28.36 -4.45 10.28
C ALA A 418 27.56 -3.19 9.91
N LEU A 419 26.56 -2.82 10.73
CA LEU A 419 25.75 -1.63 10.51
C LEU A 419 26.55 -0.33 10.70
N THR A 420 27.48 -0.31 11.66
CA THR A 420 28.34 0.85 11.90
C THR A 420 29.32 1.06 10.73
N ALA A 421 29.91 -0.02 10.22
CA ALA A 421 30.75 0.01 9.03
C ALA A 421 29.95 0.41 7.78
N SER A 422 28.69 -0.06 7.66
CA SER A 422 27.77 0.36 6.58
C SER A 422 27.45 1.85 6.66
N LEU A 423 27.16 2.39 7.86
CA LEU A 423 26.94 3.82 8.09
C LEU A 423 28.17 4.66 7.72
N ALA A 424 29.37 4.21 8.09
CA ALA A 424 30.61 4.88 7.69
C ALA A 424 30.76 4.91 6.16
N GLY A 425 30.48 3.78 5.50
CA GLY A 425 30.44 3.69 4.04
C GLY A 425 29.43 4.66 3.42
N ASP A 426 28.22 4.70 3.96
CA ASP A 426 27.16 5.62 3.50
C ASP A 426 27.59 7.08 3.59
N VAL A 427 28.24 7.48 4.69
CA VAL A 427 28.76 8.84 4.90
C VAL A 427 29.90 9.15 3.93
N PHE A 428 30.89 8.26 3.77
CA PHE A 428 31.99 8.48 2.82
C PHE A 428 31.53 8.62 1.38
N LEU A 429 30.54 7.81 0.95
CA LEU A 429 29.99 7.87 -0.40
C LEU A 429 29.02 9.04 -0.62
N MET A 430 28.58 9.70 0.45
CA MET A 430 27.61 10.79 0.39
C MET A 430 28.28 12.17 0.42
N LEU A 431 29.37 12.33 1.15
CA LEU A 431 30.08 13.60 1.26
C LEU A 431 30.72 13.99 -0.09
N PRO A 432 30.82 15.29 -0.42
CA PRO A 432 31.35 15.79 -1.68
C PRO A 432 32.89 15.70 -1.77
N VAL A 433 33.49 14.70 -1.12
CA VAL A 433 34.91 14.38 -1.15
C VAL A 433 35.13 13.15 -2.03
N ASN A 434 36.30 13.02 -2.67
CA ASN A 434 36.67 11.83 -3.46
C ASN A 434 36.95 10.60 -2.56
N ALA A 435 36.01 10.22 -1.70
CA ALA A 435 36.13 9.16 -0.69
C ALA A 435 35.50 7.83 -1.14
N PHE A 436 35.48 7.56 -2.45
CA PHE A 436 34.95 6.30 -2.98
C PHE A 436 35.67 5.06 -2.41
N ILE A 437 37.00 5.06 -2.40
CA ILE A 437 37.80 3.92 -1.88
C ILE A 437 37.57 3.72 -0.36
N PRO A 438 37.62 4.76 0.50
CA PRO A 438 37.21 4.64 1.91
C PRO A 438 35.78 4.11 2.09
N GLY A 439 34.83 4.55 1.26
CA GLY A 439 33.46 4.05 1.28
C GLY A 439 33.37 2.57 0.94
N LEU A 440 34.01 2.15 -0.15
CA LEU A 440 34.11 0.75 -0.58
C LEU A 440 34.77 -0.13 0.50
N ALA A 441 35.85 0.36 1.12
CA ALA A 441 36.54 -0.36 2.20
C ALA A 441 35.65 -0.50 3.45
N SER A 442 34.86 0.52 3.78
CA SER A 442 33.92 0.46 4.91
C SER A 442 32.82 -0.58 4.66
N PHE A 443 32.26 -0.63 3.45
CA PHE A 443 31.31 -1.67 3.09
C PHE A 443 31.97 -3.06 3.04
N LEU A 444 33.20 -3.20 2.57
CA LEU A 444 33.94 -4.46 2.62
C LEU A 444 34.03 -5.00 4.06
N VAL A 445 34.37 -4.13 5.02
CA VAL A 445 34.40 -4.46 6.45
C VAL A 445 33.02 -4.87 6.95
N ALA A 446 31.95 -4.16 6.53
CA ALA A 446 30.58 -4.54 6.87
C ALA A 446 30.23 -5.96 6.39
N HIS A 447 30.58 -6.29 5.14
CA HIS A 447 30.34 -7.61 4.56
C HIS A 447 31.10 -8.72 5.29
N LEU A 448 32.32 -8.47 5.76
CA LEU A 448 33.07 -9.41 6.59
C LEU A 448 32.38 -9.69 7.93
N PHE A 449 31.84 -8.65 8.58
CA PHE A 449 31.05 -8.83 9.81
C PHE A 449 29.74 -9.58 9.55
N TYR A 450 29.06 -9.32 8.43
CA TYR A 450 27.88 -10.09 8.03
C TYR A 450 28.22 -11.55 7.73
N LEU A 451 29.31 -11.80 7.02
CA LEU A 451 29.82 -13.14 6.73
C LEU A 451 30.08 -13.92 8.02
N ALA A 452 30.76 -13.31 9.00
CA ALA A 452 30.98 -13.89 10.32
C ALA A 452 29.67 -14.09 11.11
N LEU A 453 28.73 -13.14 11.02
CA LEU A 453 27.41 -13.25 11.66
C LEU A 453 26.64 -14.45 11.11
N PHE A 454 26.65 -14.67 9.79
CA PHE A 454 25.90 -15.75 9.14
C PHE A 454 26.55 -17.12 9.30
N HIS A 455 27.80 -17.18 9.75
CA HIS A 455 28.43 -18.41 10.22
C HIS A 455 27.86 -18.89 11.56
N ASN A 456 27.32 -18.01 12.40
CA ASN A 456 26.83 -18.40 13.71
C ASN A 456 25.73 -19.49 13.64
N GLY A 457 25.96 -20.60 14.35
CA GLY A 457 25.05 -21.74 14.43
C GLY A 457 25.16 -22.76 13.28
N GLN A 458 26.17 -22.66 12.41
CA GLN A 458 26.40 -23.61 11.31
C GLN A 458 27.86 -23.61 10.83
N GLY A 459 28.21 -24.51 9.91
CA GLY A 459 29.54 -24.56 9.29
C GLY A 459 29.80 -23.44 8.28
N TRP A 460 31.05 -23.30 7.84
CA TRP A 460 31.38 -22.43 6.70
C TRP A 460 30.88 -23.04 5.39
N PHE A 461 30.12 -22.26 4.62
CA PHE A 461 29.61 -22.60 3.30
C PHE A 461 28.93 -23.98 3.25
N ALA A 462 27.98 -24.20 4.17
CA ALA A 462 27.26 -25.47 4.31
C ALA A 462 26.58 -25.95 3.01
N ASN A 463 26.23 -25.03 2.10
CA ASN A 463 25.78 -25.35 0.75
C ASN A 463 26.87 -25.04 -0.28
N ARG A 464 27.54 -26.08 -0.78
CA ARG A 464 28.62 -25.97 -1.78
C ARG A 464 28.12 -25.47 -3.14
N ALA A 465 26.90 -25.83 -3.53
CA ALA A 465 26.31 -25.34 -4.78
C ALA A 465 26.08 -23.82 -4.71
N ALA A 466 25.57 -23.31 -3.58
CA ALA A 466 25.39 -21.89 -3.38
C ALA A 466 26.73 -21.12 -3.42
N LEU A 467 27.80 -21.69 -2.86
CA LEU A 467 29.15 -21.13 -2.93
C LEU A 467 29.65 -21.04 -4.38
N VAL A 468 29.58 -22.15 -5.13
CA VAL A 468 30.03 -22.20 -6.53
C VAL A 468 29.24 -21.22 -7.39
N LEU A 469 27.90 -21.18 -7.25
CA LEU A 469 27.05 -20.29 -8.01
C LEU A 469 27.31 -18.81 -7.71
N ALA A 470 27.49 -18.45 -6.43
CA ALA A 470 27.79 -17.08 -6.04
C ALA A 470 29.16 -16.62 -6.56
N LEU A 471 30.19 -17.47 -6.44
CA LEU A 471 31.53 -17.15 -6.96
C LEU A 471 31.57 -17.11 -8.49
N ALA A 472 30.85 -18.00 -9.17
CA ALA A 472 30.71 -17.96 -10.63
C ALA A 472 30.02 -16.67 -11.10
N PHE A 473 28.97 -16.24 -10.40
CA PHE A 473 28.33 -14.94 -10.63
C PHE A 473 29.33 -13.79 -10.42
N GLY A 474 30.07 -13.79 -9.30
CA GLY A 474 31.08 -12.77 -9.02
C GLY A 474 32.19 -12.72 -10.07
N ALA A 475 32.67 -13.87 -10.53
CA ALA A 475 33.68 -13.95 -11.60
C ALA A 475 33.16 -13.41 -12.94
N ALA A 476 31.93 -13.77 -13.31
CA ALA A 476 31.27 -13.22 -14.50
C ALA A 476 31.10 -11.70 -14.39
N MET A 477 30.71 -11.21 -13.21
CA MET A 477 30.58 -9.79 -12.95
C MET A 477 31.92 -9.06 -13.04
N LEU A 478 33.00 -9.61 -12.48
CA LEU A 478 34.35 -9.03 -12.59
C LEU A 478 34.83 -8.99 -14.04
N ALA A 479 34.62 -10.05 -14.81
CA ALA A 479 34.93 -10.07 -16.24
C ALA A 479 34.19 -8.96 -17.00
N PHE A 480 32.91 -8.76 -16.66
CA PHE A 480 32.08 -7.71 -17.25
C PHE A 480 32.53 -6.29 -16.87
N LEU A 481 32.99 -6.07 -15.63
CA LEU A 481 33.48 -4.76 -15.16
C LEU A 481 34.92 -4.45 -15.60
N TRP A 482 35.69 -5.46 -16.03
CA TRP A 482 37.16 -5.41 -16.08
C TRP A 482 37.72 -4.23 -16.88
N ASN A 483 37.11 -3.95 -18.04
CA ASN A 483 37.54 -2.88 -18.93
C ASN A 483 37.18 -1.49 -18.38
N GLY A 484 36.12 -1.39 -17.57
CA GLY A 484 35.64 -0.15 -16.97
C GLY A 484 36.43 0.33 -15.75
N LEU A 485 37.23 -0.54 -15.14
CA LEU A 485 37.95 -0.22 -13.90
C LEU A 485 39.20 0.64 -14.14
N GLY A 486 39.91 0.47 -15.26
CA GLY A 486 41.08 1.27 -15.67
C GLY A 486 42.32 1.15 -14.77
N ASP A 487 42.20 1.45 -13.48
CA ASP A 487 43.25 1.50 -12.46
C ASP A 487 43.53 0.12 -11.83
N PRO A 488 44.80 -0.35 -11.78
CA PRO A 488 45.20 -1.58 -11.09
C PRO A 488 44.79 -1.65 -9.61
N ALA A 489 44.88 -0.54 -8.86
CA ALA A 489 44.51 -0.51 -7.45
C ALA A 489 43.00 -0.72 -7.29
N LEU A 490 42.22 -0.09 -8.15
CA LEU A 490 40.76 -0.26 -8.19
C LEU A 490 40.35 -1.68 -8.60
N LYS A 491 41.07 -2.31 -9.55
CA LYS A 491 40.85 -3.72 -9.92
C LYS A 491 41.03 -4.66 -8.73
N ILE A 492 42.08 -4.46 -7.93
CA ILE A 492 42.31 -5.23 -6.72
C ILE A 492 41.18 -4.99 -5.71
N ALA A 493 40.86 -3.72 -5.43
CA ALA A 493 39.83 -3.35 -4.46
C ALA A 493 38.45 -3.94 -4.81
N VAL A 494 38.02 -3.81 -6.08
CA VAL A 494 36.74 -4.35 -6.56
C VAL A 494 36.75 -5.88 -6.59
N THR A 495 37.86 -6.52 -6.94
CA THR A 495 37.97 -8.00 -6.90
C THR A 495 37.79 -8.53 -5.48
N LEU A 496 38.46 -7.92 -4.49
CA LEU A 496 38.30 -8.28 -3.09
C LEU A 496 36.86 -8.07 -2.62
N TYR A 497 36.26 -6.94 -3.00
CA TYR A 497 34.88 -6.61 -2.67
C TYR A 497 33.87 -7.61 -3.23
N VAL A 498 33.91 -7.88 -4.54
CA VAL A 498 33.02 -8.82 -5.22
C VAL A 498 33.17 -10.23 -4.62
N THR A 499 34.40 -10.63 -4.30
CA THR A 499 34.64 -11.93 -3.66
C THR A 499 33.95 -12.00 -2.30
N VAL A 500 34.16 -11.02 -1.42
CA VAL A 500 33.61 -11.03 -0.07
C VAL A 500 32.08 -10.96 -0.06
N ILE A 501 31.47 -10.13 -0.90
CA ILE A 501 29.99 -10.06 -0.97
C ILE A 501 29.38 -11.36 -1.51
N CYS A 502 30.04 -12.03 -2.46
CA CYS A 502 29.62 -13.35 -2.94
C CYS A 502 29.74 -14.41 -1.84
N LEU A 503 30.82 -14.40 -1.05
CA LEU A 503 30.98 -15.29 0.10
C LEU A 503 29.91 -15.03 1.16
N MET A 504 29.59 -13.76 1.46
CA MET A 504 28.52 -13.40 2.37
C MET A 504 27.17 -13.96 1.91
N ALA A 505 26.81 -13.76 0.64
CA ALA A 505 25.57 -14.28 0.07
C ALA A 505 25.51 -15.82 0.11
N ALA A 506 26.60 -16.50 -0.27
CA ALA A 506 26.71 -17.95 -0.19
C ALA A 506 26.57 -18.49 1.24
N GLN A 507 27.20 -17.83 2.22
CA GLN A 507 27.10 -18.19 3.63
C GLN A 507 25.67 -18.03 4.15
N ALA A 508 24.97 -16.96 3.76
CA ALA A 508 23.58 -16.71 4.15
C ALA A 508 22.62 -17.76 3.56
N ILE A 509 22.78 -18.11 2.27
CA ILE A 509 22.03 -19.20 1.63
C ILE A 509 22.31 -20.55 2.31
N GLY A 510 23.59 -20.83 2.61
CA GLY A 510 24.01 -21.99 3.38
C GLY A 510 23.28 -22.06 4.73
N ARG A 511 23.27 -20.95 5.47
CA ARG A 511 22.53 -20.82 6.74
C ARG A 511 21.05 -21.16 6.59
N ALA A 512 20.40 -20.64 5.55
CA ALA A 512 18.98 -20.91 5.29
C ALA A 512 18.71 -22.38 4.99
N THR A 513 19.63 -23.06 4.28
CA THR A 513 19.47 -24.48 3.93
C THR A 513 19.63 -25.42 5.13
N VAL A 514 20.46 -25.02 6.11
CA VAL A 514 20.68 -25.75 7.37
C VAL A 514 19.55 -25.47 8.35
N LEU A 515 19.24 -24.19 8.62
CA LEU A 515 18.29 -23.81 9.66
C LEU A 515 16.82 -23.97 9.24
N ARG A 516 16.52 -23.93 7.93
CA ARG A 516 15.19 -24.14 7.33
C ARG A 516 14.03 -23.38 7.98
N ASN A 517 14.33 -22.24 8.59
CA ASN A 517 13.34 -21.38 9.21
C ASN A 517 13.19 -20.07 8.44
N ARG A 518 12.03 -19.43 8.62
CA ARG A 518 11.66 -18.20 7.92
C ARG A 518 12.68 -17.08 8.15
N SER A 519 13.23 -16.98 9.37
CA SER A 519 14.23 -15.95 9.70
C SER A 519 15.50 -16.11 8.86
N ALA A 520 16.02 -17.33 8.75
CA ALA A 520 17.19 -17.64 7.96
C ALA A 520 16.96 -17.42 6.47
N MET A 521 15.77 -17.77 5.95
CA MET A 521 15.39 -17.48 4.57
C MET A 521 15.35 -15.97 4.30
N LEU A 522 14.76 -15.17 5.20
CA LEU A 522 14.69 -13.71 5.04
C LEU A 522 16.08 -13.05 5.10
N VAL A 523 16.99 -13.55 5.94
CA VAL A 523 18.39 -13.11 5.96
C VAL A 523 19.11 -13.45 4.65
N ALA A 524 18.91 -14.66 4.11
CA ALA A 524 19.48 -15.06 2.82
C ALA A 524 18.95 -14.19 1.68
N THR A 525 17.63 -13.93 1.64
CA THR A 525 17.03 -12.97 0.71
C THR A 525 17.65 -11.60 0.86
N GLY A 526 17.80 -11.10 2.10
CA GLY A 526 18.45 -9.82 2.38
C GLY A 526 19.89 -9.76 1.84
N ALA A 527 20.70 -10.78 2.06
CA ALA A 527 22.06 -10.87 1.55
C ALA A 527 22.12 -10.87 0.00
N CYS A 528 21.22 -11.60 -0.66
CA CYS A 528 21.12 -11.59 -2.12
C CYS A 528 20.65 -10.23 -2.67
N VAL A 529 19.70 -9.60 -2.00
CA VAL A 529 19.21 -8.25 -2.36
C VAL A 529 20.32 -7.21 -2.17
N PHE A 530 21.15 -7.35 -1.13
CA PHE A 530 22.33 -6.49 -0.93
C PHE A 530 23.31 -6.65 -2.10
N MET A 531 23.63 -7.90 -2.47
CA MET A 531 24.50 -8.17 -3.62
C MET A 531 23.94 -7.60 -4.93
N ALA A 532 22.61 -7.61 -5.12
CA ALA A 532 21.96 -6.99 -6.26
C ALA A 532 22.08 -5.46 -6.26
N SER A 533 21.93 -4.80 -5.10
CA SER A 533 22.19 -3.36 -4.92
C SER A 533 23.61 -3.00 -5.39
N ASP A 534 24.61 -3.73 -4.90
CA ASP A 534 26.01 -3.42 -5.18
C ASP A 534 26.41 -3.74 -6.63
N THR A 535 25.75 -4.74 -7.22
CA THR A 535 25.86 -5.02 -8.66
C THR A 535 25.40 -3.80 -9.47
N LEU A 536 24.27 -3.17 -9.10
CA LEU A 536 23.79 -1.96 -9.76
C LEU A 536 24.73 -0.77 -9.55
N ILE A 537 25.33 -0.62 -8.36
CA ILE A 537 26.36 0.40 -8.10
C ILE A 537 27.54 0.19 -9.07
N ALA A 538 28.04 -1.02 -9.18
CA ALA A 538 29.20 -1.34 -10.01
C ALA A 538 28.92 -1.09 -11.50
N ILE A 539 27.76 -1.51 -12.00
CA ILE A 539 27.34 -1.26 -13.40
C ILE A 539 27.23 0.25 -13.65
N ASN A 540 26.51 0.97 -12.79
CA ASN A 540 26.28 2.40 -12.91
C ASN A 540 27.58 3.20 -12.90
N ARG A 541 28.57 2.75 -12.12
CA ARG A 541 29.85 3.46 -11.94
C ARG A 541 30.87 3.15 -13.02
N PHE A 542 30.98 1.91 -13.46
CA PHE A 542 32.11 1.45 -14.28
C PHE A 542 31.74 1.06 -15.71
N VAL A 543 30.46 0.90 -16.04
CA VAL A 543 30.06 0.41 -17.36
C VAL A 543 29.19 1.43 -18.09
N TRP A 544 28.01 1.71 -17.57
CA TRP A 544 27.10 2.72 -18.14
C TRP A 544 26.15 3.25 -17.06
N PRO A 545 25.68 4.51 -17.19
CA PRO A 545 24.71 5.06 -16.26
C PRO A 545 23.40 4.27 -16.30
N VAL A 546 22.90 3.87 -15.13
CA VAL A 546 21.63 3.17 -14.95
C VAL A 546 20.52 4.22 -14.72
N PRO A 547 19.44 4.23 -15.51
CA PRO A 547 18.31 5.13 -15.26
C PRO A 547 17.73 4.92 -13.87
N LEU A 548 17.53 6.02 -13.13
CA LEU A 548 17.04 6.00 -11.74
C LEU A 548 17.92 5.16 -10.80
N ALA A 549 19.24 5.12 -11.02
CA ALA A 549 20.19 4.35 -10.21
C ALA A 549 19.96 4.52 -8.70
N SER A 550 19.84 5.77 -8.22
CA SER A 550 19.61 6.08 -6.80
C SER A 550 18.37 5.39 -6.24
N LEU A 551 17.27 5.34 -7.01
CA LEU A 551 16.02 4.68 -6.60
C LEU A 551 16.24 3.20 -6.38
N TRP A 552 16.80 2.51 -7.38
CA TRP A 552 16.96 1.06 -7.34
C TRP A 552 18.01 0.62 -6.33
N ILE A 553 19.16 1.29 -6.30
CA ILE A 553 20.26 0.98 -5.40
C ILE A 553 19.80 1.15 -3.95
N LEU A 554 19.26 2.33 -3.57
CA LEU A 554 18.89 2.57 -2.18
C LEU A 554 17.67 1.75 -1.73
N SER A 555 16.70 1.49 -2.62
CA SER A 555 15.57 0.62 -2.30
C SER A 555 16.03 -0.81 -1.97
N LEU A 556 16.93 -1.37 -2.78
CA LEU A 556 17.48 -2.71 -2.56
C LEU A 556 18.38 -2.72 -1.31
N TYR A 557 19.26 -1.73 -1.17
CA TYR A 557 20.14 -1.60 -0.01
C TYR A 557 19.36 -1.57 1.32
N TYR A 558 18.37 -0.68 1.44
CA TYR A 558 17.61 -0.58 2.70
C TYR A 558 16.68 -1.77 2.91
N LEU A 559 16.12 -2.37 1.86
CA LEU A 559 15.38 -3.63 1.99
C LEU A 559 16.28 -4.75 2.52
N ALA A 560 17.50 -4.86 1.99
CA ALA A 560 18.49 -5.82 2.48
C ALA A 560 18.84 -5.59 3.95
N GLN A 561 19.16 -4.35 4.32
CA GLN A 561 19.46 -3.97 5.71
C GLN A 561 18.27 -4.30 6.63
N LEU A 562 17.04 -3.94 6.26
CA LEU A 562 15.84 -4.25 7.06
C LEU A 562 15.63 -5.76 7.23
N LEU A 563 15.75 -6.55 6.16
CA LEU A 563 15.61 -8.01 6.23
C LEU A 563 16.66 -8.63 7.16
N ILE A 564 17.91 -8.16 7.10
CA ILE A 564 18.98 -8.65 7.98
C ILE A 564 18.76 -8.18 9.42
N VAL A 565 18.52 -6.89 9.65
CA VAL A 565 18.31 -6.30 10.99
C VAL A 565 17.14 -6.95 11.73
N LEU A 566 16.04 -7.23 11.03
CA LEU A 566 14.84 -7.77 11.64
C LEU A 566 14.96 -9.27 11.99
N HIS A 567 15.88 -10.01 11.35
CA HIS A 567 15.87 -11.48 11.36
C HIS A 567 17.21 -12.17 11.66
N ALA A 568 18.34 -11.47 11.61
CA ALA A 568 19.66 -12.07 11.79
C ALA A 568 19.90 -12.53 13.23
N CYS A 569 19.33 -11.82 14.20
CA CYS A 569 19.48 -12.14 15.63
C CYS A 569 18.28 -12.84 16.24
N CYS A 570 17.23 -13.24 15.50
CA CYS A 570 16.10 -13.95 16.11
C CYS A 570 16.50 -15.33 16.64
N ALA A 571 15.98 -15.73 17.80
CA ALA A 571 16.12 -17.10 18.30
C ALA A 571 15.53 -18.09 17.30
N PRO A 572 16.13 -19.29 17.12
CA PRO A 572 15.44 -20.36 16.42
C PRO A 572 14.10 -20.62 17.10
N ALA A 573 13.03 -20.75 16.31
CA ALA A 573 11.75 -21.21 16.85
C ALA A 573 11.98 -22.54 17.58
N PRO A 574 11.34 -22.79 18.74
CA PRO A 574 11.39 -24.11 19.33
C PRO A 574 10.96 -25.12 18.27
N ALA A 575 11.72 -26.21 18.15
CA ALA A 575 11.28 -27.35 17.36
C ALA A 575 9.86 -27.68 17.83
N SER A 576 8.89 -27.70 16.92
CA SER A 576 7.58 -28.29 17.21
C SER A 576 7.84 -29.73 17.63
N GLY A 577 7.77 -29.98 18.93
CA GLY A 577 7.69 -31.33 19.45
C GLY A 577 6.33 -31.89 19.05
N ASP A 578 6.40 -32.93 18.22
CA ASP A 578 5.36 -33.87 17.78
C ASP A 578 4.10 -33.32 17.07
#